data_AF-A0A931BHR5-F1
#
_entry.id   AF-A0A931BHR5-F1
#
_cell.length_a   1.000
_cell.length_b   1.000
_cell.length_c   1.000
_cell.angle_alpha   90.00
_cell.angle_beta   90.00
_cell.angle_gamma   90.00
#
_symmetry.space_group_name_H-M   'P 1'
#
loop_
_entity.id
_entity.type
_entity.pdbx_description
1 polymer ?
#
loop_
_entity_poly.entity_id
_entity_poly.type
_entity_poly.pdbx_seq_one_letter_code
_entity_poly.pdbx_strand_id
1 'polypeptide(L)'
;MTPLPAEEKKPRGSRAEPLDGPLDGPFTSPFAQPFPELSPEWAVWPELWQDLPTLVFPARPGHPTETGWLPADAADVVGDIPRWRATLDDGCLRVTRPDGLPWYQGPLHSTRAWRRVARAHGHLLLVTGPFAHPVELPSAASCGQLLLAVADLDLGAL
;
A
#
# COMPACT_ATOMS: atom_id res chain seq x y z
N MET A 1 7.82 -62.99 -31.10
CA MET A 1 6.85 -63.30 -30.04
C MET A 1 6.97 -62.20 -29.00
N THR A 2 6.07 -61.22 -29.06
CA THR A 2 6.06 -60.05 -28.18
C THR A 2 4.76 -60.10 -27.38
N PRO A 3 4.80 -60.07 -26.03
CA PRO A 3 3.56 -60.03 -25.24
C PRO A 3 2.96 -58.63 -25.25
N LEU A 4 1.65 -58.57 -25.43
CA LEU A 4 0.79 -57.38 -25.24
C LEU A 4 0.81 -56.93 -23.77
N PRO A 5 0.85 -55.63 -23.45
CA PRO A 5 0.58 -55.14 -22.12
C PRO A 5 -0.93 -55.07 -21.83
N ALA A 6 -1.23 -55.30 -20.56
CA ALA A 6 -2.53 -55.59 -19.98
C ALA A 6 -3.53 -54.43 -19.98
N GLU A 7 -4.81 -54.79 -20.10
CA GLU A 7 -5.97 -53.92 -19.91
C GLU A 7 -5.98 -53.24 -18.54
N GLU A 8 -5.99 -51.91 -18.56
CA GLU A 8 -6.19 -51.07 -17.38
C GLU A 8 -7.69 -50.94 -17.09
N LYS A 9 -8.12 -51.55 -15.98
CA LYS A 9 -9.48 -51.47 -15.43
C LYS A 9 -9.81 -50.02 -15.04
N LYS A 10 -10.71 -49.39 -15.81
CA LYS A 10 -11.36 -48.11 -15.50
C LYS A 10 -12.28 -48.24 -14.27
N PRO A 11 -12.07 -47.49 -13.17
CA PRO A 11 -13.02 -47.47 -12.07
C PRO A 11 -14.28 -46.68 -12.43
N ARG A 12 -15.41 -47.24 -11.96
CA ARG A 12 -16.79 -46.80 -12.13
C ARG A 12 -17.01 -45.38 -11.60
N GLY A 13 -17.91 -44.67 -12.28
CA GLY A 13 -18.32 -43.32 -11.94
C GLY A 13 -18.82 -43.17 -10.51
N SER A 14 -18.27 -42.16 -9.83
CA SER A 14 -18.93 -41.51 -8.71
C SER A 14 -19.81 -40.40 -9.27
N ARG A 15 -21.11 -40.63 -9.17
CA ARG A 15 -22.17 -39.64 -9.33
C ARG A 15 -21.97 -38.57 -8.25
N ALA A 16 -21.49 -37.39 -8.65
CA ALA A 16 -21.50 -36.22 -7.78
C ALA A 16 -22.96 -35.76 -7.66
N GLU A 17 -23.50 -35.84 -6.45
CA GLU A 17 -24.79 -35.23 -6.12
C GLU A 17 -24.63 -33.71 -6.12
N PRO A 18 -25.55 -32.94 -6.74
CA PRO A 18 -25.55 -31.49 -6.58
C PRO A 18 -26.01 -31.18 -5.14
N LEU A 19 -25.12 -30.62 -4.33
CA LEU A 19 -25.52 -29.93 -3.10
C LEU A 19 -26.27 -28.65 -3.49
N ASP A 20 -27.57 -28.79 -3.73
CA ASP A 20 -28.53 -27.69 -3.64
C ASP A 20 -28.71 -27.38 -2.14
N GLY A 21 -27.85 -26.49 -1.63
CA GLY A 21 -28.02 -25.83 -0.35
C GLY A 21 -28.15 -24.33 -0.61
N PRO A 22 -29.16 -23.64 -0.08
CA PRO A 22 -29.27 -22.19 -0.21
C PRO A 22 -28.13 -21.55 0.58
N LEU A 23 -27.16 -20.95 -0.13
CA LEU A 23 -26.15 -20.07 0.45
C LEU A 23 -26.77 -18.69 0.72
N ASP A 24 -27.85 -18.64 1.50
CA ASP A 24 -28.36 -17.42 2.12
C ASP A 24 -27.61 -17.21 3.45
N GLY A 25 -26.34 -16.82 3.33
CA GLY A 25 -25.57 -16.26 4.42
C GLY A 25 -24.85 -15.04 3.89
N PRO A 26 -24.87 -13.88 4.57
CA PRO A 26 -24.11 -12.72 4.11
C PRO A 26 -22.64 -13.13 4.02
N PHE A 27 -22.10 -13.15 2.80
CA PHE A 27 -20.68 -13.28 2.54
C PHE A 27 -20.01 -12.04 3.14
N THR A 28 -19.75 -12.10 4.44
CA THR A 28 -19.05 -11.06 5.17
C THR A 28 -17.60 -11.26 4.77
N SER A 29 -17.20 -10.62 3.67
CA SER A 29 -15.81 -10.62 3.24
C SER A 29 -14.97 -10.19 4.45
N PRO A 30 -13.97 -10.96 4.90
CA PRO A 30 -13.14 -10.58 6.05
C PRO A 30 -12.35 -9.28 5.79
N PHE A 31 -12.37 -8.80 4.54
CA PHE A 31 -11.78 -7.53 4.08
C PHE A 31 -12.79 -6.38 3.98
N ALA A 32 -14.08 -6.61 4.20
CA ALA A 32 -15.13 -5.58 4.25
C ALA A 32 -15.33 -5.07 5.67
N GLN A 33 -14.24 -4.79 6.38
CA GLN A 33 -14.32 -3.95 7.58
C GLN A 33 -14.80 -2.56 7.09
N PRO A 34 -15.92 -2.01 7.61
CA PRO A 34 -16.25 -0.62 7.36
C PRO A 34 -15.05 0.21 7.80
N PHE A 35 -14.59 1.12 6.93
CA PHE A 35 -13.52 2.05 7.28
C PHE A 35 -13.88 2.67 8.64
N PRO A 36 -13.01 2.62 9.66
CA PRO A 36 -13.26 3.41 10.86
C PRO A 36 -13.49 4.84 10.39
N GLU A 37 -14.48 5.55 10.94
CA GLU A 37 -14.61 6.99 10.69
C GLU A 37 -13.29 7.64 11.09
N LEU A 38 -12.41 7.89 10.10
CA LEU A 38 -11.04 8.29 10.36
C LEU A 38 -11.10 9.77 10.78
N SER A 39 -10.74 10.03 12.04
CA SER A 39 -10.61 11.39 12.54
C SER A 39 -9.72 12.23 11.60
N PRO A 40 -10.00 13.53 11.41
CA PRO A 40 -9.19 14.41 10.56
C PRO A 40 -7.72 14.52 11.00
N GLU A 41 -7.41 14.14 12.24
CA GLU A 41 -6.04 13.96 12.76
C GLU A 41 -5.26 12.86 12.03
N TRP A 42 -5.93 12.02 11.23
CA TRP A 42 -5.32 10.93 10.47
C TRP A 42 -4.98 11.31 9.02
N ALA A 43 -5.24 12.56 8.63
CA ALA A 43 -4.90 13.07 7.32
C ALA A 43 -3.39 12.97 7.04
N VAL A 44 -3.05 12.61 5.80
CA VAL A 44 -1.69 12.69 5.25
C VAL A 44 -1.60 13.99 4.47
N TRP A 45 -0.46 14.65 4.52
CA TRP A 45 -0.29 15.95 3.86
C TRP A 45 0.44 15.79 2.52
N PRO A 46 -0.26 16.03 1.39
CA PRO A 46 0.36 16.08 0.08
C PRO A 46 1.09 17.40 -0.10
N GLU A 47 2.39 17.31 -0.34
CA GLU A 47 3.29 18.44 -0.57
C GLU A 47 3.98 18.31 -1.93
N LEU A 48 4.45 19.43 -2.47
CA LEU A 48 5.35 19.46 -3.62
C LEU A 48 6.71 19.94 -3.13
N TRP A 49 7.65 19.01 -2.95
CA TRP A 49 9.00 19.32 -2.52
C TRP A 49 9.90 19.35 -3.75
N GLN A 50 10.33 20.53 -4.20
CA GLN A 50 11.13 20.68 -5.43
C GLN A 50 10.51 19.94 -6.63
N ASP A 51 9.22 20.15 -6.87
CA ASP A 51 8.41 19.47 -7.89
C ASP A 51 8.22 17.95 -7.69
N LEU A 52 8.75 17.37 -6.61
CA LEU A 52 8.51 15.97 -6.26
C LEU A 52 7.20 15.82 -5.49
N PRO A 53 6.29 14.95 -5.95
CA PRO A 53 5.05 14.65 -5.25
C PRO A 53 5.39 13.91 -3.95
N THR A 54 5.23 14.61 -2.83
CA THR A 54 5.63 14.17 -1.50
C THR A 54 4.42 13.95 -0.61
N LEU A 55 4.45 12.91 0.20
CA LEU A 55 3.45 12.62 1.22
C LEU A 55 4.11 12.64 2.60
N VAL A 56 3.62 13.51 3.47
CA VAL A 56 4.09 13.64 4.84
C VAL A 56 3.15 12.89 5.78
N PHE A 57 3.70 11.92 6.51
CA PHE A 57 3.03 11.12 7.52
C PHE A 57 3.54 11.49 8.91
N PRO A 58 2.67 11.94 9.84
CA PRO A 58 3.06 12.16 11.22
C PRO A 58 3.34 10.82 11.92
N ALA A 59 4.15 10.85 12.98
CA ALA A 59 4.40 9.72 13.86
C ALA A 59 3.08 9.19 14.44
N ARG A 60 2.87 7.88 14.34
CA ARG A 60 1.67 7.22 14.86
C ARG A 60 2.00 5.85 15.46
N PRO A 61 1.42 5.49 16.62
CA PRO A 61 1.60 4.15 17.20
C PRO A 61 1.15 3.00 16.29
N GLY A 62 0.15 3.24 15.42
CA GLY A 62 -0.39 2.23 14.50
C GLY A 62 0.38 2.08 13.18
N HIS A 63 1.41 2.90 12.93
CA HIS A 63 2.17 2.90 11.68
C HIS A 63 3.68 2.89 11.98
N PRO A 64 4.21 1.77 12.49
CA PRO A 64 5.63 1.69 12.82
C PRO A 64 6.50 1.90 11.57
N THR A 65 7.65 2.52 11.78
CA THR A 65 8.61 2.90 10.72
C THR A 65 9.75 1.87 10.56
N GLU A 66 9.61 0.69 11.15
CA GLU A 66 10.69 -0.29 11.35
C GLU A 66 11.11 -1.05 10.08
N THR A 67 10.35 -0.97 8.99
CA THR A 67 10.65 -1.74 7.76
C THR A 67 10.48 -0.87 6.52
N GLY A 68 11.56 -0.72 5.75
CA GLY A 68 11.56 -0.05 4.44
C GLY A 68 11.70 1.47 4.47
N TRP A 69 11.74 2.09 5.65
CA TRP A 69 12.10 3.48 5.83
C TRP A 69 13.61 3.63 6.00
N LEU A 70 14.18 4.68 5.41
CA LEU A 70 15.59 5.00 5.49
C LEU A 70 15.78 6.36 6.15
N PRO A 71 16.80 6.55 6.99
CA PRO A 71 17.25 7.88 7.39
C PRO A 71 17.47 8.78 6.15
N ALA A 72 17.13 10.07 6.26
CA ALA A 72 17.22 10.99 5.13
C ALA A 72 18.62 11.11 4.53
N ASP A 73 19.67 10.94 5.33
CA ASP A 73 21.08 10.91 4.92
C ASP A 73 21.52 9.59 4.26
N ALA A 74 20.76 8.52 4.46
CA ALA A 74 20.99 7.21 3.84
C ALA A 74 20.19 7.01 2.54
N ALA A 75 19.23 7.88 2.25
CA ALA A 75 18.34 7.76 1.08
C ALA A 75 19.06 7.99 -0.27
N ASP A 76 20.26 8.59 -0.26
CA ASP A 76 21.08 8.83 -1.46
C ASP A 76 21.78 7.56 -1.99
N VAL A 77 21.70 6.42 -1.29
CA VAL A 77 22.30 5.15 -1.73
C VAL A 77 21.33 4.41 -2.66
N VAL A 78 21.29 4.86 -3.92
CA VAL A 78 20.31 4.57 -5.00
C VAL A 78 20.32 3.13 -5.57
N GLY A 79 20.79 2.12 -4.83
CA GLY A 79 20.84 0.73 -5.34
C GLY A 79 19.66 -0.15 -4.92
N ASP A 80 19.37 -0.17 -3.61
CA ASP A 80 18.60 -1.24 -2.95
C ASP A 80 17.49 -0.69 -2.03
N ILE A 81 16.94 0.48 -2.36
CA ILE A 81 15.85 1.05 -1.57
C ILE A 81 14.64 0.11 -1.68
N PRO A 82 14.12 -0.42 -0.56
CA PRO A 82 12.92 -1.24 -0.56
C PRO A 82 11.78 -0.47 -1.20
N ARG A 83 11.21 -0.99 -2.30
CA ARG A 83 10.19 -0.27 -3.05
C ARG A 83 8.82 -0.47 -2.43
N TRP A 84 8.28 0.63 -1.92
CA TRP A 84 6.90 0.70 -1.47
C TRP A 84 5.97 0.79 -2.68
N ARG A 85 4.68 0.53 -2.47
CA ARG A 85 3.65 0.75 -3.50
C ARG A 85 2.60 1.68 -2.97
N ALA A 86 2.16 2.62 -3.80
CA ALA A 86 1.05 3.50 -3.50
C ALA A 86 -0.02 3.37 -4.58
N THR A 87 -1.30 3.34 -4.19
CA THR A 87 -2.42 3.51 -5.13
C THR A 87 -3.22 4.74 -4.75
N LEU A 88 -3.64 5.49 -5.76
CA LEU A 88 -4.48 6.68 -5.62
C LEU A 88 -5.83 6.43 -6.30
N ASP A 89 -6.89 6.33 -5.50
CA ASP A 89 -8.25 6.10 -5.96
C ASP A 89 -9.16 7.22 -5.43
N ASP A 90 -9.79 8.00 -6.32
CA ASP A 90 -10.72 9.12 -6.06
C ASP A 90 -10.77 9.73 -4.63
N GLY A 91 -9.61 10.15 -4.11
CA GLY A 91 -9.47 10.82 -2.80
C GLY A 91 -9.07 9.92 -1.64
N CYS A 92 -8.79 8.65 -1.90
CA CYS A 92 -8.19 7.67 -1.02
C CYS A 92 -6.76 7.35 -1.49
N LEU A 93 -5.88 7.15 -0.52
CA LEU A 93 -4.52 6.69 -0.70
C LEU A 93 -4.38 5.36 0.04
N ARG A 94 -3.82 4.37 -0.64
CA ARG A 94 -3.31 3.15 -0.02
C ARG A 94 -1.81 3.10 -0.23
N VAL A 95 -1.07 2.78 0.83
CA VAL A 95 0.37 2.56 0.80
C VAL A 95 0.64 1.16 1.34
N THR A 96 1.40 0.39 0.59
CA THR A 96 1.79 -0.98 0.89
C THR A 96 3.30 -1.02 1.05
N ARG A 97 3.75 -1.72 2.11
CA ARG A 97 5.16 -1.96 2.38
C ARG A 97 5.78 -2.85 1.28
N PRO A 98 7.12 -2.89 1.20
CA PRO A 98 7.85 -3.81 0.33
C PRO A 98 7.51 -5.29 0.57
N ASP A 99 7.10 -5.66 1.78
CA ASP A 99 6.66 -7.03 2.14
C ASP A 99 5.23 -7.38 1.65
N GLY A 100 4.53 -6.42 1.02
CA GLY A 100 3.17 -6.59 0.51
C GLY A 100 2.06 -6.32 1.53
N LEU A 101 2.39 -6.00 2.78
CA LEU A 101 1.39 -5.69 3.80
C LEU A 101 0.96 -4.21 3.73
N PRO A 102 -0.33 -3.91 3.95
CA PRO A 102 -0.81 -2.54 3.98
C PRO A 102 -0.14 -1.77 5.13
N TRP A 103 0.44 -0.62 4.82
CA TRP A 103 0.98 0.29 5.82
C TRP A 103 0.03 1.41 6.13
N TYR A 104 -0.57 2.02 5.11
CA TYR A 104 -1.54 3.10 5.26
C TYR A 104 -2.70 2.90 4.31
N GLN A 105 -3.91 3.24 4.77
CA GLN A 105 -5.09 3.32 3.93
C GLN A 105 -6.00 4.39 4.51
N GLY A 106 -6.33 5.41 3.73
CA GLY A 106 -7.18 6.49 4.21
C GLY A 106 -7.32 7.64 3.23
N PRO A 107 -8.04 8.70 3.60
CA PRO A 107 -8.27 9.85 2.74
C PRO A 107 -6.96 10.55 2.41
N LEU A 108 -6.94 11.13 1.21
CA LEU A 108 -5.89 12.02 0.74
C LEU A 108 -6.54 13.31 0.24
N HIS A 109 -6.40 14.37 1.04
CA HIS A 109 -6.81 15.71 0.69
C HIS A 109 -5.78 16.38 -0.24
N SER A 110 -5.58 15.80 -1.43
CA SER A 110 -4.69 16.34 -2.45
C SER A 110 -5.43 17.20 -3.47
N THR A 111 -4.74 18.26 -3.92
CA THR A 111 -5.22 19.09 -5.02
C THR A 111 -5.13 18.33 -6.34
N ARG A 112 -5.93 18.75 -7.33
CA ARG A 112 -5.85 18.19 -8.70
C ARG A 112 -4.45 18.39 -9.32
N ALA A 113 -3.79 19.51 -9.01
CA ALA A 113 -2.45 19.80 -9.47
C ALA A 113 -1.44 18.79 -8.90
N TRP A 114 -1.48 18.55 -7.59
CA TRP A 114 -0.63 17.55 -6.94
C TRP A 114 -0.84 16.15 -7.54
N ARG A 115 -2.10 15.71 -7.70
CA ARG A 115 -2.41 14.41 -8.31
C ARG A 115 -1.87 14.31 -9.73
N ARG A 116 -1.95 15.39 -10.51
CA ARG A 116 -1.40 15.41 -11.88
C ARG A 116 0.10 15.20 -11.88
N VAL A 117 0.83 15.87 -10.99
CA VAL A 117 2.29 15.72 -10.84
C VAL A 117 2.62 14.30 -10.38
N ALA A 118 1.94 13.80 -9.35
CA ALA A 118 2.08 12.42 -8.87
C ALA A 118 1.96 11.40 -10.00
N ARG A 119 0.90 11.49 -10.81
CA ARG A 119 0.67 10.59 -11.96
C ARG A 119 1.72 10.75 -13.06
N ALA A 120 2.22 11.96 -13.29
CA ALA A 120 3.25 12.20 -14.29
C ALA A 120 4.62 11.65 -13.87
N HIS A 121 4.96 11.70 -12.57
CA HIS A 121 6.20 11.16 -12.02
C HIS A 121 6.16 9.63 -11.87
N GLY A 122 4.99 9.06 -11.55
CA GLY A 122 4.84 7.62 -11.35
C GLY A 122 5.47 7.08 -10.05
N HIS A 123 6.00 7.95 -9.20
CA HIS A 123 6.50 7.61 -7.86
C HIS A 123 6.21 8.75 -6.89
N LEU A 124 6.17 8.43 -5.61
CA LEU A 124 5.97 9.36 -4.50
C LEU A 124 7.13 9.27 -3.53
N LEU A 125 7.54 10.42 -3.00
CA LEU A 125 8.38 10.47 -1.81
C LEU A 125 7.49 10.40 -0.57
N LEU A 126 7.72 9.42 0.29
CA LEU A 126 7.07 9.33 1.60
C LEU A 126 8.03 9.89 2.64
N VAL A 127 7.54 10.74 3.52
CA VAL A 127 8.31 11.37 4.60
C VAL A 127 7.61 11.11 5.93
N THR A 128 8.36 10.67 6.93
CA THR A 128 7.90 10.55 8.31
C THR A 128 9.03 10.91 9.27
N GLY A 129 8.75 10.91 10.57
CA GLY A 129 9.70 11.32 11.61
C GLY A 129 8.98 11.55 12.94
N PRO A 130 9.70 11.96 14.01
CA PRO A 130 9.14 12.14 15.35
C PRO A 130 8.37 13.47 15.46
N PHE A 131 7.36 13.65 14.63
CA PHE A 131 6.48 14.82 14.62
C PHE A 131 5.02 14.41 14.54
N ALA A 132 4.14 15.16 15.19
CA ALA A 132 2.70 14.93 15.16
C ALA A 132 1.98 15.84 14.14
N HIS A 133 2.59 16.97 13.78
CA HIS A 133 1.98 18.01 12.94
C HIS A 133 2.95 18.54 11.87
N PRO A 134 2.51 19.02 10.69
CA PRO A 134 3.40 19.48 9.61
C PRO A 134 4.28 20.66 10.01
N VAL A 135 3.81 21.48 10.94
CA VAL A 135 4.57 22.64 11.44
C VAL A 135 5.86 22.23 12.16
N GLU A 136 5.93 20.98 12.65
CA GLU A 136 7.11 20.42 13.32
C GLU A 136 8.09 19.79 12.32
N LEU A 137 7.67 19.55 11.07
CA LEU A 137 8.51 18.93 10.04
C LEU A 137 9.84 19.66 9.81
N PRO A 138 9.90 21.01 9.71
CA PRO A 138 11.17 21.71 9.57
C PRO A 138 12.13 21.46 10.75
N SER A 139 11.59 21.36 11.97
CA SER A 139 12.39 21.06 13.16
C SER A 139 12.95 19.63 13.08
N ALA A 140 12.10 18.65 12.78
CA ALA A 140 12.53 17.25 12.61
C ALA A 140 13.57 17.10 11.49
N ALA A 141 13.43 17.85 10.38
CA ALA A 141 14.40 17.93 9.30
C ALA A 141 15.75 18.47 9.78
N SER A 142 15.75 19.58 10.51
CA SER A 142 16.98 20.20 11.02
C SER A 142 17.73 19.32 12.02
N CYS A 143 17.01 18.45 12.74
CA CYS A 143 17.59 17.49 13.66
C CYS A 143 18.05 16.18 12.98
N GLY A 144 17.88 16.03 11.66
CA GLY A 144 18.22 14.80 10.94
C GLY A 144 17.35 13.59 11.32
N GLN A 145 16.12 13.84 11.80
CA GLN A 145 15.22 12.80 12.31
C GLN A 145 14.17 12.36 11.29
N LEU A 146 14.29 12.80 10.03
CA LEU A 146 13.39 12.39 8.98
C LEU A 146 13.75 11.00 8.47
N LEU A 147 12.70 10.24 8.23
CA LEU A 147 12.72 8.96 7.58
C LEU A 147 12.03 9.09 6.22
N LEU A 148 12.65 8.53 5.19
CA LEU A 148 12.21 8.60 3.81
C LEU A 148 11.92 7.20 3.28
N ALA A 149 10.93 7.11 2.40
CA ALA A 149 10.68 5.92 1.59
C ALA A 149 10.22 6.36 0.19
N VAL A 150 10.48 5.53 -0.81
CA VAL A 150 10.00 5.75 -2.17
C VAL A 150 8.92 4.74 -2.48
N ALA A 151 7.75 5.24 -2.91
CA ALA A 151 6.64 4.41 -3.33
C ALA A 151 6.41 4.54 -4.84
N ASP A 152 6.41 3.41 -5.53
CA ASP A 152 5.95 3.34 -6.92
C ASP A 152 4.43 3.59 -6.92
N LEU A 153 3.98 4.52 -7.75
CA LEU A 153 2.57 4.86 -7.86
C LEU A 153 1.91 3.96 -8.91
N ASP A 154 1.05 3.06 -8.45
CA ASP A 154 0.24 2.22 -9.30
C ASP A 154 -1.04 2.97 -9.69
N LEU A 155 -1.04 3.40 -10.94
CA LEU A 155 -2.20 3.95 -11.62
C LEU A 155 -2.97 2.75 -12.16
N GLY A 156 -3.77 2.10 -11.30
CA GLY A 156 -4.53 0.92 -11.66
C GLY A 156 -5.14 1.06 -13.07
N ALA A 157 -5.05 0.01 -13.88
CA ALA A 157 -5.39 0.03 -15.30
C ALA A 157 -6.74 0.73 -15.52
N LEU A 158 -6.69 1.96 -16.05
CA LEU A 158 -7.84 2.74 -16.47
C LEU A 158 -8.54 2.07 -17.65
#